data_AF-A0A7R9VXT7-F1
#
_entry.id   AF-A0A7R9VXT7-F1
#
_cell.length_a   1.000
_cell.length_b   1.000
_cell.length_c   1.000
_cell.angle_alpha   90.00
_cell.angle_beta   90.00
_cell.angle_gamma   90.00
#
_symmetry.space_group_name_H-M   'P 1'
#
loop_
_entity.id
_entity.type
_entity.pdbx_description
1 polymer ?
#
loop_
_entity_poly.entity_id
_entity_poly.type
_entity_poly.pdbx_seq_one_letter_code
_entity_poly.pdbx_strand_id
1 'polypeptide(L)'
;KNSRSASLVCFVKVPTKVFEKLTSISTTTMAPHPQAVSGFAASTSTSSMSSLDYARNLKLPSREEMLRRDAKVYDFWNRNEEVLEKAWGEWNEKEAANLPTLDGSIINPKLRAAVEAAWKDPTPENEHAIKNLWEEVAPGVWAVQFLDLKQLHKLRRWFDTTAEA
;
A
#
# COMPACT_ATOMS: atom_id res chain seq x y z
N LYS A 1 3.57 22.56 -33.45
CA LYS A 1 3.69 21.10 -33.26
C LYS A 1 3.52 20.80 -31.77
N ASN A 2 2.46 20.08 -31.44
CA ASN A 2 1.90 19.91 -30.09
C ASN A 2 2.88 19.29 -29.09
N SER A 3 3.12 20.00 -27.98
CA SER A 3 3.64 19.42 -26.74
C SER A 3 2.44 19.03 -25.88
N ARG A 4 2.14 17.73 -25.79
CA ARG A 4 1.08 17.21 -24.92
C ARG A 4 1.66 17.02 -23.52
N SER A 5 1.28 17.92 -22.60
CA SER A 5 1.51 17.76 -21.17
C SER A 5 0.68 16.57 -20.67
N ALA A 6 1.34 15.58 -20.09
CA ALA A 6 0.69 14.41 -19.51
C ALA A 6 0.18 14.76 -18.10
N SER A 7 -1.09 15.17 -17.99
CA SER A 7 -1.79 15.23 -16.69
C SER A 7 -2.19 13.82 -16.28
N LEU A 8 -1.62 13.33 -15.18
CA LEU A 8 -2.11 12.15 -14.48
C LEU A 8 -3.39 12.54 -13.73
N VAL A 9 -4.54 12.07 -14.21
CA VAL A 9 -5.85 12.23 -13.56
C VAL A 9 -6.07 11.03 -12.64
N CYS A 10 -6.05 11.24 -11.33
CA CYS A 10 -6.36 10.18 -10.36
C CYS A 10 -7.86 10.16 -10.05
N PHE A 11 -8.54 9.07 -10.40
CA PHE A 11 -9.88 8.74 -9.91
C PHE A 11 -9.74 7.78 -8.73
N VAL A 12 -10.20 8.17 -7.54
CA VAL A 12 -10.21 7.31 -6.35
C VAL A 12 -11.64 7.02 -5.94
N LYS A 13 -12.07 5.76 -6.10
CA LYS A 13 -13.28 5.20 -5.50
C LYS A 13 -12.82 4.10 -4.54
N VAL A 14 -12.82 4.40 -3.22
CA VAL A 14 -12.44 3.43 -2.18
C VAL A 14 -13.70 2.69 -1.68
N PRO A 15 -13.80 1.35 -1.78
CA PRO A 15 -14.78 0.57 -1.03
C PRO A 15 -14.30 0.36 0.42
N THR A 16 -15.12 0.80 1.37
CA THR A 16 -14.80 1.09 2.79
C THR A 16 -14.91 -0.08 3.77
N LYS A 17 -14.68 -1.35 3.38
CA LYS A 17 -15.05 -2.49 4.26
C LYS A 17 -13.93 -3.46 4.65
N VAL A 18 -12.66 -3.21 4.28
CA VAL A 18 -11.57 -4.17 4.58
C VAL A 18 -10.55 -3.63 5.62
N PHE A 19 -10.57 -2.32 5.94
CA PHE A 19 -9.49 -1.70 6.71
C PHE A 19 -9.69 -1.67 8.24
N GLU A 20 -10.87 -2.01 8.76
CA GLU A 20 -11.18 -1.85 10.20
C GLU A 20 -10.67 -2.97 11.11
N LYS A 21 -10.13 -4.07 10.57
CA LYS A 21 -9.73 -5.23 11.39
C LYS A 21 -8.26 -5.28 11.80
N LEU A 22 -7.40 -4.39 11.28
CA LEU A 22 -5.95 -4.47 11.44
C LEU A 22 -5.35 -3.60 12.57
N THR A 23 -6.14 -2.81 13.29
CA THR A 23 -5.60 -1.85 14.30
C THR A 23 -5.79 -2.27 15.76
N SER A 24 -6.19 -3.50 16.05
CA SER A 24 -6.60 -3.88 17.42
C SER A 24 -5.87 -5.08 18.02
N ILE A 25 -4.53 -5.16 17.92
CA ILE A 25 -3.75 -6.03 18.83
C ILE A 25 -2.38 -5.41 19.11
N SER A 26 -2.24 -4.69 20.22
CA SER A 26 -0.94 -4.32 20.79
C SER A 26 -1.06 -4.13 22.30
N THR A 27 -1.21 -5.25 23.02
CA THR A 27 -0.81 -5.33 24.43
C THR A 27 -0.57 -6.79 24.79
N THR A 28 0.63 -7.16 25.25
CA THR A 28 0.87 -8.14 26.34
C THR A 28 2.38 -8.33 26.59
N THR A 29 2.84 -7.67 27.66
CA THR A 29 3.64 -8.16 28.81
C THR A 29 4.66 -9.30 28.63
N MET A 30 5.93 -8.99 28.94
CA MET A 30 7.04 -9.91 29.20
C MET A 30 6.99 -10.51 30.63
N ALA A 31 7.28 -11.82 30.75
CA ALA A 31 7.93 -12.46 31.92
C ALA A 31 8.40 -13.91 31.54
N PRO A 32 9.31 -14.56 32.31
CA PRO A 32 10.48 -15.22 31.72
C PRO A 32 10.52 -16.76 31.72
N HIS A 33 11.50 -17.23 30.93
CA HIS A 33 12.19 -18.52 30.78
C HIS A 33 12.02 -19.61 31.88
N PRO A 34 12.06 -20.89 31.48
CA PRO A 34 13.16 -21.75 31.94
C PRO A 34 13.79 -22.63 30.85
N GLN A 35 14.98 -23.14 31.19
CA GLN A 35 15.99 -23.77 30.34
C GLN A 35 15.80 -25.28 30.10
N ALA A 36 16.20 -25.69 28.89
CA ALA A 36 16.98 -26.86 28.47
C ALA A 36 16.74 -28.26 29.06
N VAL A 37 16.46 -29.22 28.17
CA VAL A 37 17.03 -30.57 28.18
C VAL A 37 17.42 -30.99 26.74
N SER A 38 18.60 -31.59 26.64
CA SER A 38 19.29 -31.96 25.40
C SER A 38 18.82 -33.32 24.88
N GLY A 39 18.62 -33.43 23.57
CA GLY A 39 18.38 -34.66 22.85
C GLY A 39 18.98 -34.56 21.45
N PHE A 40 20.08 -35.28 21.24
CA PHE A 40 20.78 -35.37 19.96
C PHE A 40 19.89 -36.13 18.96
N ALA A 41 19.33 -35.42 17.98
CA ALA A 41 18.75 -36.01 16.78
C ALA A 41 19.43 -35.34 15.58
N ALA A 42 19.86 -36.15 14.62
CA ALA A 42 20.40 -35.67 13.37
C ALA A 42 19.36 -34.79 12.67
N SER A 43 19.53 -33.47 12.74
CA SER A 43 18.70 -32.52 12.02
C SER A 43 19.03 -32.64 10.54
N THR A 44 18.25 -33.44 9.82
CA THR A 44 17.94 -33.09 8.44
C THR A 44 17.23 -31.74 8.52
N SER A 45 17.95 -30.66 8.24
CA SER A 45 17.41 -29.31 8.15
C SER A 45 16.47 -29.25 6.96
N THR A 46 15.28 -29.81 7.10
CA THR A 46 14.17 -29.50 6.21
C THR A 46 13.79 -28.06 6.58
N SER A 47 14.40 -27.08 5.90
CA SER A 47 13.91 -25.70 5.97
C SER A 47 12.44 -25.74 5.59
N SER A 48 11.56 -25.66 6.58
CA SER A 48 10.14 -25.43 6.36
C SER A 48 10.03 -24.14 5.56
N MET A 49 9.50 -24.25 4.34
CA MET A 49 9.26 -23.12 3.45
C MET A 49 8.47 -22.04 4.21
N SER A 50 8.92 -20.79 4.12
CA SER A 50 8.22 -19.68 4.79
C SER A 50 6.84 -19.44 4.17
N SER A 51 5.91 -18.83 4.92
CA SER A 51 4.58 -18.53 4.37
C SER A 51 4.71 -17.59 3.17
N LEU A 52 5.66 -16.64 3.24
CA LEU A 52 5.99 -15.73 2.14
C LEU A 52 6.47 -16.47 0.88
N ASP A 53 7.41 -17.42 1.02
CA ASP A 53 7.90 -18.20 -0.11
C ASP A 53 6.79 -19.05 -0.72
N TYR A 54 5.95 -19.66 0.12
CA TYR A 54 4.81 -20.44 -0.35
C TYR A 54 3.83 -19.57 -1.13
N ALA A 55 3.45 -18.40 -0.59
CA ALA A 55 2.55 -17.46 -1.22
C ALA A 55 3.06 -16.99 -2.59
N ARG A 56 4.37 -16.72 -2.74
CA ARG A 56 5.00 -16.33 -4.01
C ARG A 56 4.91 -17.42 -5.08
N ASN A 57 4.80 -18.68 -4.69
CA ASN A 57 4.69 -19.82 -5.60
C ASN A 57 3.24 -20.27 -5.86
N LEU A 58 2.25 -19.58 -5.28
CA LEU A 58 0.85 -19.89 -5.55
C LEU A 58 0.51 -19.65 -7.02
N LYS A 59 -0.14 -20.64 -7.65
CA LYS A 59 -0.68 -20.48 -8.99
C LYS A 59 -1.91 -19.60 -8.94
N LEU A 60 -1.73 -18.31 -9.27
CA LEU A 60 -2.81 -17.33 -9.32
C LEU A 60 -3.85 -17.70 -10.38
N PRO A 61 -5.14 -17.39 -10.14
CA PRO A 61 -6.17 -17.46 -11.18
C PRO A 61 -5.80 -16.60 -12.38
N SER A 62 -6.22 -17.02 -13.58
CA SER A 62 -5.95 -16.25 -14.79
C SER A 62 -6.70 -14.91 -14.78
N ARG A 63 -6.17 -13.95 -15.54
CA ARG A 63 -6.81 -12.64 -15.73
C ARG A 63 -8.27 -12.75 -16.20
N GLU A 64 -8.55 -13.67 -17.12
CA GLU A 64 -9.89 -13.87 -17.67
C GLU A 64 -10.86 -14.49 -16.66
N GLU A 65 -10.38 -15.34 -15.75
CA GLU A 65 -11.19 -15.84 -14.63
C GLU A 65 -11.47 -14.73 -13.62
N MET A 66 -10.48 -13.88 -13.31
CA MET A 66 -10.66 -12.73 -12.42
C MET A 66 -11.65 -11.70 -12.98
N LEU A 67 -11.55 -11.37 -14.28
CA LEU A 67 -12.46 -10.41 -14.93
C LEU A 67 -13.91 -10.91 -14.95
N ARG A 68 -14.10 -12.21 -15.21
CA ARG A 68 -15.42 -12.85 -15.18
C ARG A 68 -15.92 -13.14 -13.78
N ARG A 69 -15.11 -12.90 -12.74
CA ARG A 69 -15.39 -13.25 -11.34
C ARG A 69 -15.82 -14.71 -11.19
N ASP A 70 -15.07 -15.61 -11.82
CA ASP A 70 -15.34 -17.05 -11.78
C ASP A 70 -15.35 -17.56 -10.32
N ALA A 71 -16.23 -18.51 -10.01
CA ALA A 71 -16.33 -19.09 -8.67
C ALA A 71 -14.99 -19.67 -8.16
N LYS A 72 -14.13 -20.16 -9.06
CA LYS A 72 -12.79 -20.64 -8.72
C LYS A 72 -11.88 -19.56 -8.15
N VAL A 73 -12.09 -18.30 -8.51
CA VAL A 73 -11.33 -17.16 -7.98
C VAL A 73 -11.69 -16.95 -6.51
N TYR A 74 -12.98 -17.04 -6.18
CA TYR A 74 -13.45 -16.95 -4.80
C TYR A 74 -12.87 -18.07 -3.94
N ASP A 75 -12.97 -19.31 -4.44
CA ASP A 75 -12.38 -20.48 -3.78
C ASP A 75 -10.87 -20.35 -3.58
N PHE A 76 -10.15 -19.79 -4.54
CA PHE A 76 -8.71 -19.56 -4.43
C PHE A 76 -8.39 -18.64 -3.26
N TRP A 77 -9.02 -17.47 -3.16
CA TRP A 77 -8.73 -16.52 -2.08
C TRP A 77 -9.10 -17.07 -0.71
N ASN A 78 -10.25 -17.72 -0.59
CA ASN A 78 -10.68 -18.31 0.68
C ASN A 78 -9.75 -19.43 1.16
N ARG A 79 -9.31 -20.32 0.26
CA ARG A 79 -8.45 -21.44 0.64
C ARG A 79 -7.03 -20.99 1.03
N ASN A 80 -6.58 -19.85 0.52
CA ASN A 80 -5.23 -19.34 0.76
C ASN A 80 -5.19 -18.16 1.76
N GLU A 81 -6.34 -17.76 2.33
CA GLU A 81 -6.47 -16.58 3.20
C GLU A 81 -5.43 -16.58 4.32
N GLU A 82 -5.37 -17.65 5.11
CA GLU A 82 -4.46 -17.75 6.25
C GLU A 82 -2.98 -17.69 5.83
N VAL A 83 -2.62 -18.31 4.71
CA VAL A 83 -1.24 -18.32 4.24
C VAL A 83 -0.85 -16.95 3.69
N LEU A 84 -1.76 -16.28 2.98
CA LEU A 84 -1.55 -14.93 2.47
C LEU A 84 -1.44 -13.90 3.62
N GLU A 85 -2.24 -14.06 4.68
CA GLU A 85 -2.16 -13.23 5.88
C GLU A 85 -0.80 -13.38 6.58
N LYS A 86 -0.35 -14.63 6.81
CA LYS A 86 0.96 -14.90 7.40
C LYS A 86 2.11 -14.42 6.51
N ALA A 87 2.02 -14.66 5.20
CA ALA A 87 2.99 -14.18 4.22
C ALA A 87 3.11 -12.66 4.23
N TRP A 88 2.00 -11.94 4.34
CA TRP A 88 1.99 -10.48 4.47
C TRP A 88 2.67 -10.03 5.76
N GLY A 89 2.40 -10.69 6.88
CA GLY A 89 3.09 -10.43 8.15
C GLY A 89 4.60 -10.61 8.05
N GLU A 90 5.03 -11.76 7.49
CA GLU A 90 6.45 -12.05 7.28
C GLU A 90 7.13 -11.04 6.35
N TRP A 91 6.48 -10.65 5.25
CA TRP A 91 6.98 -9.63 4.33
C TRP A 91 7.10 -8.26 5.01
N ASN A 92 6.09 -7.87 5.78
CA ASN A 92 6.10 -6.59 6.48
C ASN A 92 7.22 -6.52 7.54
N GLU A 93 7.47 -7.59 8.27
CA GLU A 93 8.56 -7.64 9.26
C GLU A 93 9.95 -7.58 8.64
N LYS A 94 10.14 -8.22 7.48
CA LYS A 94 11.47 -8.37 6.85
C LYS A 94 11.80 -7.25 5.87
N GLU A 95 10.81 -6.82 5.09
CA GLU A 95 11.04 -5.98 3.92
C GLU A 95 10.48 -4.56 4.05
N ALA A 96 9.45 -4.33 4.87
CA ALA A 96 8.87 -2.98 4.98
C ALA A 96 9.88 -1.95 5.52
N ALA A 97 10.80 -2.38 6.39
CA ALA A 97 11.89 -1.53 6.89
C ALA A 97 12.93 -1.17 5.82
N ASN A 98 13.02 -1.96 4.74
CA ASN A 98 13.95 -1.73 3.63
C ASN A 98 13.36 -0.77 2.57
N LEU A 99 12.05 -0.48 2.65
CA LEU A 99 11.39 0.40 1.71
C LEU A 99 11.83 1.86 1.90
N PRO A 100 12.01 2.61 0.80
CA PRO A 100 12.20 4.05 0.89
C PRO A 100 11.02 4.71 1.61
N THR A 101 11.27 5.69 2.47
CA THR A 101 10.18 6.45 3.08
C THR A 101 9.50 7.33 2.02
N LEU A 102 8.19 7.17 1.85
CA LEU A 102 7.34 8.12 1.13
C LEU A 102 6.80 9.14 2.12
N ASP A 103 7.02 10.42 1.84
CA ASP A 103 6.51 11.53 2.63
C ASP A 103 5.62 12.44 1.78
N GLY A 104 5.01 13.44 2.42
CA GLY A 104 4.16 14.42 1.73
C GLY A 104 4.88 15.25 0.66
N SER A 105 6.21 15.12 0.51
CA SER A 105 6.95 15.79 -0.56
C SER A 105 6.54 15.35 -1.96
N ILE A 106 5.93 14.16 -2.11
CA ILE A 106 5.41 13.69 -3.41
C ILE A 106 4.19 14.49 -3.88
N ILE A 107 3.50 15.18 -2.97
CA ILE A 107 2.32 15.99 -3.28
C ILE A 107 2.81 17.35 -3.79
N ASN A 108 2.09 17.90 -4.77
CA ASN A 108 2.40 19.22 -5.32
C ASN A 108 2.53 20.26 -4.19
N PRO A 109 3.63 21.04 -4.14
CA PRO A 109 3.92 21.91 -3.01
C PRO A 109 2.85 22.99 -2.79
N LYS A 110 2.19 23.48 -3.86
CA LYS A 110 1.10 24.46 -3.73
C LYS A 110 -0.12 23.85 -3.07
N LEU A 111 -0.48 22.64 -3.50
CA LEU A 111 -1.61 21.90 -2.95
C LEU A 111 -1.37 21.54 -1.50
N ARG A 112 -0.19 20.99 -1.19
CA ARG A 112 0.20 20.66 0.18
C ARG A 112 0.12 21.88 1.11
N ALA A 113 0.68 23.02 0.70
CA ALA A 113 0.64 24.23 1.50
C ALA A 113 -0.78 24.75 1.75
N ALA A 114 -1.65 24.73 0.73
CA ALA A 114 -3.04 25.15 0.87
C ALA A 114 -3.83 24.23 1.83
N VAL A 115 -3.61 22.92 1.72
CA VAL A 115 -4.24 21.93 2.63
C VAL A 115 -3.72 22.10 4.05
N GLU A 116 -2.41 22.23 4.25
CA GLU A 116 -1.82 22.46 5.58
C GLU A 116 -2.35 23.75 6.22
N ALA A 117 -2.54 24.83 5.44
CA ALA A 117 -3.12 26.07 5.92
C ALA A 117 -4.59 25.89 6.38
N ALA A 118 -5.42 25.22 5.58
CA ALA A 118 -6.81 24.96 5.93
C ALA A 118 -6.96 24.02 7.13
N TRP A 119 -6.07 23.03 7.27
CA TRP A 119 -6.04 22.15 8.44
C TRP A 119 -5.64 22.90 9.71
N LYS A 120 -4.70 23.84 9.60
CA LYS A 120 -4.25 24.64 10.73
C LYS A 120 -5.29 25.67 11.17
N ASP A 121 -5.99 26.27 10.21
CA ASP A 121 -6.99 27.29 10.42
C ASP A 121 -8.12 27.17 9.38
N PRO A 122 -9.26 26.55 9.72
CA PRO A 122 -10.33 26.24 8.78
C PRO A 122 -11.24 27.47 8.53
N THR A 123 -10.65 28.53 7.98
CA THR A 123 -11.37 29.73 7.56
C THR A 123 -11.86 29.59 6.12
N PRO A 124 -12.97 30.27 5.74
CA PRO A 124 -13.45 30.28 4.36
C PRO A 124 -12.37 30.67 3.35
N GLU A 125 -11.46 31.57 3.72
CA GLU A 125 -10.34 32.01 2.91
C GLU A 125 -9.36 30.87 2.63
N ASN A 126 -9.00 30.07 3.63
CA ASN A 126 -8.08 28.94 3.48
C ASN A 126 -8.72 27.77 2.71
N GLU A 127 -10.01 27.51 2.92
CA GLU A 127 -10.74 26.52 2.11
C GLU A 127 -10.85 26.96 0.64
N HIS A 128 -11.11 28.26 0.41
CA HIS A 128 -11.17 28.81 -0.94
C HIS A 128 -9.81 28.79 -1.63
N ALA A 129 -8.71 28.95 -0.87
CA ALA A 129 -7.35 28.82 -1.41
C ALA A 129 -7.10 27.43 -2.01
N ILE A 130 -7.66 26.37 -1.41
CA ILE A 130 -7.64 25.03 -2.00
C ILE A 130 -8.43 25.05 -3.30
N LYS A 131 -9.70 25.45 -3.27
CA LYS A 131 -10.58 25.49 -4.44
C LYS A 131 -9.99 26.28 -5.63
N ASN A 132 -9.26 27.35 -5.35
CA ASN A 132 -8.59 28.18 -6.37
C ASN A 132 -7.47 27.46 -7.13
N LEU A 133 -6.97 26.31 -6.63
CA LEU A 133 -6.01 25.48 -7.35
C LEU A 133 -6.66 24.57 -8.40
N TRP A 134 -7.98 24.43 -8.38
CA TRP A 134 -8.71 23.58 -9.31
C TRP A 134 -9.08 24.41 -10.53
N GLU A 135 -8.77 23.88 -11.71
CA GLU A 135 -9.08 24.48 -13.01
C GLU A 135 -10.21 23.69 -13.67
N GLU A 136 -11.24 24.38 -14.15
CA GLU A 136 -12.29 23.76 -14.93
C GLU A 136 -11.78 23.50 -16.36
N VAL A 137 -11.56 22.22 -16.69
CA VAL A 137 -11.01 21.80 -17.99
C VAL A 137 -12.10 21.44 -19.01
N ALA A 138 -13.31 21.17 -18.52
CA ALA A 138 -14.54 20.98 -19.31
C ALA A 138 -15.74 21.27 -18.40
N PRO A 139 -16.95 21.52 -18.93
CA PRO A 139 -18.12 21.80 -18.11
C PRO A 139 -18.35 20.74 -17.02
N GLY A 140 -18.24 21.15 -15.76
CA GLY A 140 -18.39 20.26 -14.59
C GLY A 140 -17.19 19.34 -14.31
N VAL A 141 -16.08 19.49 -15.02
CA VAL A 141 -14.86 18.68 -14.87
C VAL A 141 -13.72 19.57 -14.40
N TRP A 142 -13.19 19.25 -13.23
CA TRP A 142 -12.13 20.01 -12.58
C TRP A 142 -10.85 19.21 -12.51
N ALA A 143 -9.72 19.87 -12.76
CA ALA A 143 -8.40 19.28 -12.68
C ALA A 143 -7.50 20.06 -11.72
N VAL A 144 -6.64 19.33 -11.03
CA VAL A 144 -5.56 19.89 -10.21
C VAL A 144 -4.35 18.98 -10.33
N GLN A 145 -3.14 19.55 -10.29
CA GLN A 145 -1.92 18.77 -10.24
C GLN A 145 -1.71 18.22 -8.82
N PHE A 146 -2.04 16.94 -8.60
CA PHE A 146 -1.90 16.32 -7.28
C PHE A 146 -0.44 16.00 -6.92
N LEU A 147 0.31 15.41 -7.86
CA LEU A 147 1.71 15.00 -7.62
C LEU A 147 2.71 16.09 -8.02
N ASP A 148 3.82 16.20 -7.29
CA ASP A 148 4.99 16.94 -7.77
C ASP A 148 5.74 16.11 -8.80
N LEU A 149 5.75 16.57 -10.05
CA LEU A 149 6.44 15.92 -11.16
C LEU A 149 7.94 15.74 -10.89
N LYS A 150 8.56 16.63 -10.11
CA LYS A 150 9.97 16.55 -9.75
C LYS A 150 10.24 15.39 -8.78
N GLN A 151 9.24 14.97 -8.01
CA GLN A 151 9.36 13.94 -6.96
C GLN A 151 8.84 12.56 -7.42
N LEU A 152 8.32 12.44 -8.65
CA LEU A 152 7.84 11.16 -9.19
C LEU A 152 8.90 10.05 -9.19
N HIS A 153 10.19 10.41 -9.28
CA HIS A 153 11.28 9.43 -9.19
C HIS A 153 11.33 8.72 -7.83
N LYS A 154 10.92 9.38 -6.73
CA LYS A 154 10.81 8.76 -5.40
C LYS A 154 9.69 7.73 -5.38
N LEU A 155 8.53 8.09 -5.93
CA LEU A 155 7.39 7.19 -6.03
C LEU A 155 7.70 5.97 -6.91
N ARG A 156 8.38 6.19 -8.05
CA ARG A 156 8.84 5.10 -8.90
C ARG A 156 9.81 4.19 -8.18
N ARG A 157 10.83 4.75 -7.53
CA ARG A 157 11.79 3.97 -6.73
C ARG A 157 11.08 3.14 -5.67
N TRP A 158 10.08 3.72 -5.00
CA TRP A 158 9.29 3.01 -4.01
C TRP A 158 8.60 1.78 -4.63
N PHE A 159 7.93 1.93 -5.76
CA PHE A 159 7.30 0.79 -6.46
C PHE A 159 8.31 -0.26 -6.91
N ASP A 160 9.45 0.17 -7.45
CA ASP A 160 10.50 -0.74 -7.91
C ASP A 160 11.07 -1.53 -6.71
N THR A 161 11.32 -0.89 -5.57
CA THR A 161 11.80 -1.60 -4.36
C THR A 161 10.74 -2.54 -3.80
N THR A 162 9.47 -2.13 -3.74
CA THR A 162 8.38 -3.00 -3.27
C THR A 162 8.15 -4.20 -4.17
N ALA A 163 8.42 -4.10 -5.48
CA ALA A 163 8.26 -5.21 -6.41
C ALA A 163 9.38 -6.28 -6.29
N GLU A 164 10.58 -5.85 -5.92
CA GLU A 164 11.74 -6.73 -5.71
C GLU A 164 11.83 -7.28 -4.27
N ALA A 165 11.12 -6.64 -3.33
CA ALA A 165 11.04 -7.00 -1.91
C ALA A 165 10.28 -8.30 -1.68
#